data_AF-A0AA86EFM2-F1
#
_entry.id   AF-A0AA86EFM2-F1
#
_cell.length_a   1.000
_cell.length_b   1.000
_cell.length_c   1.000
_cell.angle_alpha   90.00
_cell.angle_beta   90.00
_cell.angle_gamma   90.00
#
_symmetry.space_group_name_H-M   'P 1'
#
loop_
_entity.id
_entity.type
_entity.pdbx_description
1 polymer ?
#
loop_
_entity_poly.entity_id
_entity_poly.type
_entity_poly.pdbx_seq_one_letter_code
_entity_poly.pdbx_strand_id
1 'polypeptide(L)'
;MKKITLALSAVCLLFTLNHSANALVSSPSTLNPGTNVAKLAEQAPVHWVSVAQIENSLTGRPPMAVGFDIDDTVLFSSPGFWRGKKTYSPDSDDYLKNPAFWEKMNNGWDEFSIPKEVARQLIDMHVRRGDSIYFVTGRSQTKTETVSKTLADNFHIPAANMNPVIFAGDKPEQNTKVQWLQEKNMRIFYGDSDNDITAARDCGIRGIRILRAANSTYKPLPQAGAFGEEVIVNSEY
;
A
#
# COMPACT_ATOMS: atom_id res chain seq x y z
N MET A 1 -21.39 22.34 44.48
CA MET A 1 -20.84 21.03 44.07
C MET A 1 -20.43 20.96 42.60
N LYS A 2 -21.24 21.41 41.62
CA LYS A 2 -20.87 21.37 40.17
C LYS A 2 -19.62 22.18 39.75
N LYS A 3 -19.25 23.24 40.49
CA LYS A 3 -18.06 24.06 40.17
C LYS A 3 -16.73 23.44 40.66
N ILE A 4 -16.78 22.51 41.61
CA ILE A 4 -15.59 21.82 42.15
C ILE A 4 -15.25 20.62 41.26
N THR A 5 -16.26 19.96 40.69
CA THR A 5 -16.08 18.84 39.75
C THR A 5 -15.45 19.29 38.41
N LEU A 6 -15.79 20.49 37.93
CA LEU A 6 -15.19 21.06 36.72
C LEU A 6 -13.71 21.46 36.89
N ALA A 7 -13.32 21.89 38.09
CA ALA A 7 -11.93 22.22 38.38
C ALA A 7 -11.04 20.96 38.46
N LEU A 8 -11.56 19.85 38.98
CA LEU A 8 -10.82 18.57 39.02
C LEU A 8 -10.64 17.97 37.61
N SER A 9 -11.63 18.07 36.73
CA SER A 9 -11.53 17.58 35.34
C SER A 9 -10.52 18.37 34.49
N ALA A 10 -10.34 19.67 34.76
CA ALA A 10 -9.34 20.49 34.08
C ALA A 10 -7.91 20.15 34.52
N VAL A 11 -7.71 19.74 35.77
CA VAL A 11 -6.40 19.31 36.28
C VAL A 11 -5.98 17.96 35.70
N CYS A 12 -6.92 17.02 35.48
CA CYS A 12 -6.62 15.74 34.83
C CYS A 12 -6.26 15.88 33.34
N LEU A 13 -6.77 16.89 32.63
CA LEU A 13 -6.41 17.15 31.23
C LEU A 13 -5.01 17.79 31.06
N LEU A 14 -4.48 18.45 32.09
CA LEU A 14 -3.16 19.09 32.04
C LEU A 14 -2.00 18.10 32.24
N PHE A 15 -2.26 16.88 32.76
CA PHE A 15 -1.24 15.85 32.92
C PHE A 15 -1.07 14.92 31.73
N THR A 16 -1.99 14.91 30.75
CA THR A 16 -1.88 14.04 29.56
C THR A 16 -1.22 14.72 28.35
N LEU A 17 -0.97 16.04 28.40
CA LEU A 17 -0.41 16.82 27.29
C LEU A 17 1.10 17.08 27.40
N ASN A 18 1.77 16.53 28.41
CA ASN A 18 3.23 16.64 28.58
C ASN A 18 3.97 15.35 28.18
N HIS A 19 3.62 14.74 27.05
CA HIS A 19 4.60 13.92 26.34
C HIS A 19 5.34 14.83 25.37
N SER A 20 6.43 15.42 25.86
CA SER A 20 7.50 15.85 24.98
C SER A 20 7.88 14.62 24.17
N ALA A 21 7.60 14.62 22.87
CA ALA A 21 8.22 13.70 21.94
C ALA A 21 9.72 14.01 21.99
N ASN A 22 10.43 13.37 22.92
CA ASN A 22 11.87 13.35 22.91
C ASN A 22 12.22 12.61 21.62
N ALA A 23 12.66 13.36 20.62
CA ALA A 23 13.48 12.81 19.57
C ALA A 23 14.65 12.14 20.29
N LEU A 24 14.59 10.82 20.40
CA LEU A 24 15.71 10.04 20.90
C LEU A 24 16.84 10.32 19.92
N VAL A 25 17.76 11.20 20.32
CA VAL A 25 19.08 11.30 19.71
C VAL A 25 19.57 9.87 19.66
N SER A 26 19.73 9.33 18.45
CA SER A 26 20.20 7.96 18.28
C SER A 26 21.55 7.87 18.97
N SER A 27 21.57 7.29 20.16
CA SER A 27 22.84 6.95 20.81
C SER A 27 23.61 6.12 19.79
N PRO A 28 24.90 6.41 19.54
CA PRO A 28 25.67 5.62 18.59
C PRO A 28 25.52 4.16 18.97
N SER A 29 25.18 3.32 18.00
CA SER A 29 25.02 1.89 18.23
C SER A 29 26.31 1.32 18.80
N THR A 30 26.18 0.34 19.70
CA THR A 30 27.34 -0.35 20.27
C THR A 30 28.12 -1.07 19.16
N LEU A 31 29.46 -1.04 19.20
CA LEU A 31 30.33 -1.62 18.16
C LEU A 31 30.07 -3.13 17.96
N ASN A 32 29.82 -3.84 19.04
CA ASN A 32 29.52 -5.27 19.05
C ASN A 32 28.22 -5.50 19.85
N PRO A 33 27.04 -5.27 19.24
CA PRO A 33 25.78 -5.32 19.98
C PRO A 33 25.39 -6.75 20.39
N GLY A 34 25.91 -7.77 19.70
CA GLY A 34 25.56 -9.16 19.91
C GLY A 34 24.08 -9.48 19.66
N THR A 35 23.70 -10.74 19.85
CA THR A 35 22.30 -11.18 19.85
C THR A 35 22.13 -12.38 20.79
N ASN A 36 20.90 -12.85 20.99
CA ASN A 36 20.61 -14.07 21.75
C ASN A 36 19.49 -14.87 21.07
N VAL A 37 19.25 -16.10 21.53
CA VAL A 37 18.25 -16.99 20.91
C VAL A 37 16.83 -16.42 20.98
N ALA A 38 16.49 -15.64 22.02
CA ALA A 38 15.18 -15.01 22.14
C ALA A 38 14.96 -13.97 21.02
N LYS A 39 15.96 -13.13 20.73
CA LYS A 39 15.89 -12.16 19.63
C LYS A 39 15.87 -12.81 18.25
N LEU A 40 16.61 -13.91 18.05
CA LEU A 40 16.63 -14.64 16.77
C LEU A 40 15.32 -15.40 16.50
N ALA A 41 14.64 -15.87 17.55
CA ALA A 41 13.37 -16.57 17.46
C ALA A 41 12.15 -15.66 17.65
N GLU A 42 12.37 -14.37 17.93
CA GLU A 42 11.29 -13.39 18.08
C GLU A 42 10.49 -13.31 16.78
N GLN A 43 9.17 -13.42 16.89
CA GLN A 43 8.25 -13.28 15.78
C GLN A 43 7.19 -12.25 16.16
N ALA A 44 6.97 -11.28 15.29
CA ALA A 44 5.81 -10.42 15.40
C ALA A 44 4.54 -11.26 15.16
N PRO A 45 3.44 -11.01 15.89
CA PRO A 45 2.18 -11.75 15.75
C PRO A 45 1.42 -11.32 14.48
N VAL A 46 2.02 -11.57 13.31
CA VAL A 46 1.48 -11.22 12.00
C VAL A 46 0.79 -12.44 11.40
N HIS A 47 -0.37 -12.22 10.76
CA HIS A 47 -1.10 -13.25 10.04
C HIS A 47 -0.49 -13.48 8.66
N TRP A 48 0.63 -14.20 8.63
CA TRP A 48 1.33 -14.54 7.39
C TRP A 48 0.54 -15.55 6.55
N VAL A 49 0.41 -15.27 5.24
CA VAL A 49 -0.22 -16.15 4.26
C VAL A 49 0.61 -16.26 2.98
N SER A 50 0.39 -17.32 2.22
CA SER A 50 0.93 -17.52 0.87
C SER A 50 -0.15 -17.34 -0.19
N VAL A 51 0.26 -17.11 -1.44
CA VAL A 51 -0.68 -17.09 -2.59
C VAL A 51 -1.48 -18.38 -2.68
N ALA A 52 -0.86 -19.54 -2.42
CA ALA A 52 -1.54 -20.83 -2.41
C ALA A 52 -2.61 -20.94 -1.31
N GLN A 53 -2.37 -20.40 -0.12
CA GLN A 53 -3.38 -20.35 0.95
C GLN A 53 -4.54 -19.41 0.59
N ILE A 54 -4.25 -18.29 -0.07
CA ILE A 54 -5.28 -17.40 -0.60
C ILE A 54 -6.11 -18.14 -1.65
N GLU A 55 -5.50 -18.76 -2.66
CA GLU A 55 -6.19 -19.54 -3.70
C GLU A 55 -7.08 -20.62 -3.07
N ASN A 56 -6.53 -21.40 -2.13
CA ASN A 56 -7.26 -22.43 -1.43
C ASN A 56 -8.49 -21.88 -0.69
N SER A 57 -8.36 -20.74 0.00
CA SER A 57 -9.47 -20.08 0.70
C SER A 57 -10.60 -19.58 -0.22
N LEU A 58 -10.33 -19.51 -1.53
CA LEU A 58 -11.29 -19.09 -2.55
C LEU A 58 -11.85 -20.26 -3.37
N THR A 59 -11.47 -21.50 -3.06
CA THR A 59 -11.96 -22.71 -3.74
C THR A 59 -13.48 -22.78 -3.71
N GLY A 60 -14.10 -23.07 -4.86
CA GLY A 60 -15.56 -23.15 -5.01
C GLY A 60 -16.29 -21.81 -5.04
N ARG A 61 -15.60 -20.68 -4.84
CA ARG A 61 -16.19 -19.35 -5.05
C ARG A 61 -16.23 -19.01 -6.53
N PRO A 62 -17.37 -18.51 -7.06
CA PRO A 62 -17.45 -18.07 -8.46
C PRO A 62 -16.51 -16.89 -8.71
N PRO A 63 -16.28 -16.55 -10.01
CA PRO A 63 -15.56 -15.33 -10.38
C PRO A 63 -16.07 -14.09 -9.65
N MET A 64 -15.15 -13.22 -9.24
CA MET A 64 -15.45 -11.96 -8.54
C MET A 64 -14.54 -10.82 -9.00
N ALA A 65 -14.88 -9.59 -8.63
CA ALA A 65 -13.99 -8.45 -8.79
C ALA A 65 -12.93 -8.42 -7.67
N VAL A 66 -11.67 -8.23 -8.05
CA VAL A 66 -10.55 -8.04 -7.13
C VAL A 66 -9.75 -6.82 -7.56
N GLY A 67 -9.16 -6.12 -6.59
CA GLY A 67 -8.38 -4.92 -6.85
C GLY A 67 -6.96 -5.00 -6.34
N PHE A 68 -6.07 -4.29 -7.01
CA PHE A 68 -4.68 -4.12 -6.63
C PHE A 68 -4.36 -2.63 -6.55
N ASP A 69 -3.65 -2.22 -5.52
CA ASP A 69 -2.82 -1.02 -5.61
C ASP A 69 -1.67 -1.22 -6.63
N ILE A 70 -1.03 -0.14 -7.08
CA ILE A 70 0.03 -0.18 -8.08
C ILE A 70 1.42 -0.10 -7.45
N ASP A 71 1.71 1.02 -6.79
CA ASP A 71 3.07 1.43 -6.42
C ASP A 71 3.54 0.69 -5.17
N ASP A 72 4.67 -0.02 -5.27
CA ASP A 72 5.18 -0.98 -4.27
C ASP A 72 4.28 -2.20 -3.96
N THR A 73 3.10 -2.28 -4.59
CA THR A 73 2.21 -3.44 -4.54
C THR A 73 2.45 -4.40 -5.71
N VAL A 74 2.28 -3.93 -6.95
CA VAL A 74 2.57 -4.74 -8.15
C VAL A 74 3.79 -4.24 -8.92
N LEU A 75 4.08 -2.94 -8.87
CA LEU A 75 5.27 -2.36 -9.49
C LEU A 75 6.18 -1.75 -8.42
N PHE A 76 7.46 -2.11 -8.42
CA PHE A 76 8.49 -1.28 -7.82
C PHE A 76 8.73 -0.07 -8.72
N SER A 77 7.99 1.02 -8.45
CA SER A 77 7.94 2.22 -9.29
C SER A 77 8.79 3.38 -8.77
N SER A 78 9.50 3.18 -7.66
CA SER A 78 10.47 4.12 -7.08
C SER A 78 11.42 4.76 -8.11
N PRO A 79 11.89 4.10 -9.19
CA PRO A 79 12.71 4.75 -10.21
C PRO A 79 12.07 6.01 -10.82
N GLY A 80 10.78 5.95 -11.16
CA GLY A 80 10.04 7.09 -11.72
C GLY A 80 9.81 8.19 -10.70
N PHE A 81 9.40 7.84 -9.47
CA PHE A 81 9.21 8.80 -8.37
C PHE A 81 10.51 9.49 -7.95
N TRP A 82 11.60 8.75 -7.83
CA TRP A 82 12.93 9.29 -7.54
C TRP A 82 13.40 10.26 -8.63
N ARG A 83 13.21 9.90 -9.90
CA ARG A 83 13.48 10.81 -11.02
C ARG A 83 12.60 12.05 -10.94
N GLY A 84 11.32 11.89 -10.62
CA GLY A 84 10.35 12.98 -10.44
C GLY A 84 10.80 13.98 -9.39
N LYS A 85 11.10 13.51 -8.18
CA LYS A 85 11.58 14.36 -7.09
C LYS A 85 12.80 15.17 -7.50
N LYS A 86 13.84 14.53 -8.02
CA LYS A 86 15.06 15.22 -8.48
C LYS A 86 14.83 16.19 -9.65
N THR A 87 13.77 16.01 -10.44
CA THR A 87 13.50 16.86 -11.61
C THR A 87 12.64 18.06 -11.25
N TYR A 88 11.63 17.87 -10.40
CA TYR A 88 10.57 18.85 -10.18
C TYR A 88 10.58 19.48 -8.79
N SER A 89 11.14 18.81 -7.77
CA SER A 89 11.26 19.35 -6.41
C SER A 89 12.37 18.64 -5.62
N PRO A 90 13.66 18.92 -5.89
CA PRO A 90 14.77 18.19 -5.27
C PRO A 90 14.71 18.18 -3.73
N ASP A 91 14.28 19.30 -3.14
CA ASP A 91 14.31 19.56 -1.71
C ASP A 91 12.94 19.44 -1.01
N SER A 92 11.88 19.04 -1.73
CA SER A 92 10.53 18.84 -1.17
C SER A 92 9.78 17.70 -1.86
N ASP A 93 8.56 17.41 -1.42
CA ASP A 93 7.66 16.43 -2.06
C ASP A 93 6.61 17.08 -2.96
N ASP A 94 6.80 18.36 -3.32
CA ASP A 94 5.84 19.12 -4.15
C ASP A 94 5.65 18.54 -5.56
N TYR A 95 6.63 17.75 -6.06
CA TYR A 95 6.48 17.01 -7.31
C TYR A 95 5.23 16.11 -7.31
N LEU A 96 4.80 15.59 -6.15
CA LEU A 96 3.60 14.76 -6.02
C LEU A 96 2.30 15.54 -6.29
N LYS A 97 2.34 16.87 -6.30
CA LYS A 97 1.21 17.74 -6.69
C LYS A 97 1.44 18.43 -8.03
N ASN A 98 2.54 18.13 -8.73
CA ASN A 98 2.87 18.71 -10.03
C ASN A 98 2.25 17.91 -11.19
N PRO A 99 1.34 18.48 -12.00
CA PRO A 99 0.74 17.77 -13.14
C PRO A 99 1.75 17.30 -14.19
N ALA A 100 2.84 18.04 -14.40
CA ALA A 100 3.87 17.66 -15.37
C ALA A 100 4.65 16.40 -14.93
N PHE A 101 4.82 16.21 -13.61
CA PHE A 101 5.35 14.97 -13.07
C PHE A 101 4.40 13.81 -13.38
N TRP A 102 3.11 13.97 -13.07
CA TRP A 102 2.13 12.90 -13.30
C TRP A 102 2.00 12.52 -14.76
N GLU A 103 2.04 13.49 -15.69
CA GLU A 103 2.06 13.21 -17.13
C GLU A 103 3.24 12.32 -17.52
N LYS A 104 4.44 12.56 -16.97
CA LYS A 104 5.60 11.68 -17.19
C LYS A 104 5.47 10.31 -16.52
N MET A 105 5.01 10.30 -15.28
CA MET A 105 4.86 9.09 -14.49
C MET A 105 3.88 8.11 -15.16
N ASN A 106 2.73 8.61 -15.63
CA ASN A 106 1.66 7.79 -16.19
C ASN A 106 1.84 7.49 -17.69
N ASN A 107 2.75 8.16 -18.41
CA ASN A 107 2.93 8.02 -19.86
C ASN A 107 4.37 7.66 -20.27
N GLY A 108 5.04 6.81 -19.49
CA GLY A 108 6.27 6.14 -19.95
C GLY A 108 7.31 5.86 -18.87
N TRP A 109 7.27 6.50 -17.70
CA TRP A 109 8.27 6.20 -16.66
C TRP A 109 8.09 4.84 -15.99
N ASP A 110 6.94 4.20 -16.16
CA ASP A 110 6.77 2.79 -15.77
C ASP A 110 7.58 1.81 -16.64
N GLU A 111 8.23 2.24 -17.74
CA GLU A 111 9.25 1.44 -18.43
C GLU A 111 10.46 1.12 -17.53
N PHE A 112 10.67 1.93 -16.47
CA PHE A 112 11.69 1.70 -15.45
C PHE A 112 11.13 1.02 -14.19
N SER A 113 9.81 0.83 -14.11
CA SER A 113 9.17 0.14 -12.99
C SER A 113 9.39 -1.36 -13.11
N ILE A 114 9.73 -2.01 -12.00
CA ILE A 114 10.03 -3.45 -11.98
C ILE A 114 8.78 -4.21 -11.49
N PRO A 115 8.19 -5.11 -12.30
CA PRO A 115 7.06 -5.92 -11.85
C PRO A 115 7.46 -6.86 -10.72
N LYS A 116 6.67 -6.86 -9.65
CA LYS A 116 6.90 -7.70 -8.46
C LYS A 116 6.46 -9.13 -8.70
N GLU A 117 7.24 -10.09 -8.23
CA GLU A 117 7.01 -11.52 -8.41
C GLU A 117 5.73 -11.97 -7.69
N VAL A 118 5.47 -11.48 -6.48
CA VAL A 118 4.20 -11.76 -5.77
C VAL A 118 2.98 -11.34 -6.57
N ALA A 119 3.08 -10.24 -7.32
CA ALA A 119 1.99 -9.74 -8.15
C ALA A 119 1.75 -10.62 -9.37
N ARG A 120 2.82 -11.14 -10.00
CA ARG A 120 2.68 -12.15 -11.07
C ARG A 120 1.88 -13.35 -10.57
N GLN A 121 2.25 -13.89 -9.41
CA GLN A 121 1.59 -15.06 -8.83
C GLN A 121 0.12 -14.80 -8.50
N LEU A 122 -0.20 -13.65 -7.88
CA LEU A 122 -1.56 -13.27 -7.56
C LEU A 122 -2.42 -13.02 -8.80
N ILE A 123 -1.88 -12.29 -9.78
CA ILE A 123 -2.59 -11.99 -11.02
C ILE A 123 -2.84 -13.28 -11.80
N ASP A 124 -1.85 -14.15 -11.95
CA ASP A 124 -2.02 -15.45 -12.60
C ASP A 124 -3.10 -16.30 -11.90
N MET A 125 -3.13 -16.27 -10.56
CA MET A 125 -4.13 -16.96 -9.76
C MET A 125 -5.54 -16.41 -10.00
N HIS A 126 -5.71 -15.09 -10.00
CA HIS A 126 -6.99 -14.46 -10.30
C HIS A 126 -7.43 -14.64 -11.75
N VAL A 127 -6.50 -14.67 -12.71
CA VAL A 127 -6.78 -15.02 -14.11
C VAL A 127 -7.27 -16.46 -14.22
N ARG A 128 -6.62 -17.44 -13.58
CA ARG A 128 -7.08 -18.85 -13.56
C ARG A 128 -8.48 -19.01 -12.98
N ARG A 129 -8.81 -18.19 -11.98
CA ARG A 129 -10.14 -18.16 -11.37
C ARG A 129 -11.22 -17.48 -12.23
N GLY A 130 -10.82 -16.80 -13.30
CA GLY A 130 -11.72 -16.00 -14.13
C GLY A 130 -12.17 -14.69 -13.47
N ASP A 131 -11.47 -14.23 -12.43
CA ASP A 131 -11.82 -13.01 -11.70
C ASP A 131 -11.61 -11.76 -12.57
N SER A 132 -12.40 -10.71 -12.33
CA SER A 132 -12.21 -9.39 -12.92
C SER A 132 -11.16 -8.61 -12.13
N ILE A 133 -10.08 -8.19 -12.79
CA ILE A 133 -8.92 -7.57 -12.17
C ILE A 133 -8.98 -6.06 -12.39
N TYR A 134 -8.92 -5.32 -11.29
CA TYR A 134 -8.86 -3.86 -11.26
C TYR A 134 -7.56 -3.38 -10.63
N PHE A 135 -7.10 -2.20 -11.05
CA PHE A 135 -6.01 -1.49 -10.41
C PHE A 135 -6.50 -0.14 -9.91
N VAL A 136 -6.33 0.14 -8.62
CA VAL A 136 -6.80 1.38 -7.97
C VAL A 136 -5.62 2.06 -7.29
N THR A 137 -5.15 3.14 -7.88
CA THR A 137 -3.94 3.83 -7.44
C THR A 137 -4.23 5.22 -6.89
N GLY A 138 -3.42 5.66 -5.93
CA GLY A 138 -3.40 7.04 -5.44
C GLY A 138 -2.74 8.03 -6.39
N ARG A 139 -2.17 7.59 -7.53
CA ARG A 139 -1.64 8.49 -8.56
C ARG A 139 -2.71 9.45 -9.05
N SER A 140 -2.31 10.68 -9.37
CA SER A 140 -3.23 11.66 -9.96
C SER A 140 -3.57 11.28 -11.39
N GLN A 141 -4.83 11.51 -11.77
CA GLN A 141 -5.29 11.32 -13.14
C GLN A 141 -4.63 12.33 -14.09
N THR A 142 -4.31 11.86 -15.30
CA THR A 142 -3.71 12.62 -16.39
C THR A 142 -4.61 12.62 -17.62
N LYS A 143 -4.30 13.44 -18.63
CA LYS A 143 -5.10 13.50 -19.86
C LYS A 143 -5.07 12.18 -20.63
N THR A 144 -3.90 11.55 -20.66
CA THR A 144 -3.67 10.21 -21.20
C THR A 144 -2.92 9.37 -20.18
N GLU A 145 -2.95 8.06 -20.33
CA GLU A 145 -2.18 7.14 -19.51
C GLU A 145 -1.78 5.90 -20.33
N THR A 146 -0.63 5.33 -20.01
CA THR A 146 -0.10 4.07 -20.59
C THR A 146 0.12 3.00 -19.52
N VAL A 147 -0.30 3.26 -18.29
CA VAL A 147 -0.13 2.39 -17.13
C VAL A 147 -0.99 1.14 -17.31
N SER A 148 -2.23 1.26 -17.77
CA SER A 148 -3.10 0.12 -18.07
C SER A 148 -2.43 -0.83 -19.07
N LYS A 149 -1.85 -0.29 -20.14
CA LYS A 149 -1.11 -1.09 -21.12
C LYS A 149 0.11 -1.77 -20.48
N THR A 150 0.91 -1.01 -19.73
CA THR A 150 2.12 -1.53 -19.07
C THR A 150 1.79 -2.69 -18.14
N LEU A 151 0.73 -2.57 -17.33
CA LEU A 151 0.29 -3.64 -16.43
C LEU A 151 -0.22 -4.86 -17.19
N ALA A 152 -1.06 -4.66 -18.21
CA ALA A 152 -1.58 -5.75 -19.03
C ALA A 152 -0.45 -6.54 -19.72
N ASP A 153 0.51 -5.83 -20.32
CA ASP A 153 1.64 -6.44 -21.02
C ASP A 153 2.59 -7.15 -20.04
N ASN A 154 3.03 -6.47 -18.97
CA ASN A 154 4.02 -7.02 -18.05
C ASN A 154 3.50 -8.23 -17.26
N PHE A 155 2.21 -8.27 -16.95
CA PHE A 155 1.57 -9.37 -16.21
C PHE A 155 0.76 -10.31 -17.10
N HIS A 156 0.84 -10.16 -18.42
CA HIS A 156 0.14 -11.01 -19.41
C HIS A 156 -1.36 -11.15 -19.15
N ILE A 157 -2.01 -10.08 -18.72
CA ILE A 157 -3.42 -10.11 -18.29
C ILE A 157 -4.32 -10.19 -19.53
N PRO A 158 -5.17 -11.23 -19.67
CA PRO A 158 -6.09 -11.30 -20.80
C PRO A 158 -7.09 -10.14 -20.80
N ALA A 159 -7.49 -9.70 -21.98
CA ALA A 159 -8.44 -8.59 -22.15
C ALA A 159 -9.79 -8.81 -21.43
N ALA A 160 -10.20 -10.06 -21.23
CA ALA A 160 -11.42 -10.41 -20.50
C ALA A 160 -11.32 -10.20 -18.98
N ASN A 161 -10.10 -10.24 -18.41
CA ASN A 161 -9.85 -10.04 -16.99
C ASN A 161 -9.45 -8.59 -16.69
N MET A 162 -8.74 -7.96 -17.62
CA MET A 162 -8.17 -6.62 -17.45
C MET A 162 -9.24 -5.52 -17.48
N ASN A 163 -9.11 -4.55 -16.58
CA ASN A 163 -9.88 -3.30 -16.59
C ASN A 163 -8.94 -2.09 -16.63
N PRO A 164 -9.35 -0.94 -17.22
CA PRO A 164 -8.56 0.29 -17.18
C PRO A 164 -8.20 0.70 -15.75
N VAL A 165 -6.99 1.22 -15.56
CA VAL A 165 -6.52 1.71 -14.26
C VAL A 165 -7.42 2.83 -13.74
N ILE A 166 -7.76 2.73 -12.46
CA ILE A 166 -8.50 3.74 -11.73
C ILE A 166 -7.50 4.64 -11.00
N PHE A 167 -7.34 5.87 -11.50
CA PHE A 167 -6.56 6.93 -10.88
C PHE A 167 -7.42 7.65 -9.84
N ALA A 168 -7.46 7.11 -8.62
CA ALA A 168 -8.27 7.66 -7.54
C ALA A 168 -7.75 9.02 -7.03
N GLY A 169 -6.46 9.32 -7.30
CA GLY A 169 -5.77 10.48 -6.78
C GLY A 169 -5.53 10.39 -5.27
N ASP A 170 -4.86 11.40 -4.75
CA ASP A 170 -4.56 11.53 -3.32
C ASP A 170 -5.11 12.84 -2.78
N LYS A 171 -5.96 12.74 -1.76
CA LYS A 171 -6.56 13.87 -1.06
C LYS A 171 -6.28 13.74 0.44
N PRO A 172 -5.71 14.77 1.07
CA PRO A 172 -5.53 14.78 2.52
C PRO A 172 -6.85 14.44 3.23
N GLU A 173 -6.78 13.64 4.28
CA GLU A 173 -7.90 13.26 5.15
C GLU A 173 -9.02 12.42 4.50
N GLN A 174 -8.91 12.07 3.22
CA GLN A 174 -9.88 11.23 2.53
C GLN A 174 -9.21 10.01 1.90
N ASN A 175 -9.69 8.81 2.25
CA ASN A 175 -9.33 7.60 1.52
C ASN A 175 -10.09 7.53 0.19
N THR A 176 -9.45 7.97 -0.89
CA THR A 176 -10.05 8.09 -2.23
C THR A 176 -10.37 6.73 -2.87
N LYS A 177 -9.83 5.63 -2.35
CA LYS A 177 -10.02 4.28 -2.93
C LYS A 177 -11.38 3.68 -2.55
N VAL A 178 -11.93 4.02 -1.38
CA VAL A 178 -13.17 3.42 -0.83
C VAL A 178 -14.32 3.42 -1.84
N GLN A 179 -14.61 4.58 -2.45
CA GLN A 179 -15.70 4.69 -3.41
C GLN A 179 -15.52 3.73 -4.60
N TRP A 180 -14.29 3.57 -5.08
CA TRP A 180 -13.98 2.75 -6.26
C TRP A 180 -14.08 1.26 -5.94
N LEU A 181 -13.63 0.85 -4.76
CA LEU A 181 -13.78 -0.53 -4.28
C LEU A 181 -15.26 -0.92 -4.18
N GLN A 182 -16.11 -0.01 -3.67
CA GLN A 182 -17.56 -0.19 -3.60
C GLN A 182 -18.21 -0.22 -5.00
N GLU A 183 -17.95 0.79 -5.84
CA GLU A 183 -18.55 0.90 -7.18
C GLU A 183 -18.21 -0.28 -8.10
N LYS A 184 -17.01 -0.85 -7.96
CA LYS A 184 -16.58 -2.01 -8.75
C LYS A 184 -16.92 -3.35 -8.07
N ASN A 185 -17.64 -3.32 -6.95
CA ASN A 185 -18.05 -4.51 -6.18
C ASN A 185 -16.86 -5.44 -5.87
N MET A 186 -15.70 -4.85 -5.55
CA MET A 186 -14.49 -5.62 -5.25
C MET A 186 -14.70 -6.45 -3.99
N ARG A 187 -14.07 -7.62 -3.92
CA ARG A 187 -14.18 -8.54 -2.78
C ARG A 187 -12.87 -8.75 -2.04
N ILE A 188 -11.76 -8.48 -2.72
CA ILE A 188 -10.41 -8.54 -2.19
C ILE A 188 -9.66 -7.31 -2.71
N PHE A 189 -8.87 -6.66 -1.86
CA PHE A 189 -7.98 -5.59 -2.26
C PHE A 189 -6.56 -5.83 -1.72
N TYR A 190 -5.59 -5.86 -2.63
CA TYR A 190 -4.18 -6.01 -2.32
C TYR A 190 -3.49 -4.66 -2.30
N GLY A 191 -2.69 -4.38 -1.28
CA GLY A 191 -1.92 -3.13 -1.23
C GLY A 191 -0.83 -3.15 -0.18
N ASP A 192 0.13 -2.24 -0.31
CA ASP A 192 1.27 -2.14 0.58
C ASP A 192 1.04 -1.12 1.71
N SER A 193 0.15 -0.15 1.50
CA SER A 193 -0.04 1.02 2.35
C SER A 193 -1.23 0.86 3.30
N ASP A 194 -1.19 1.57 4.43
CA ASP A 194 -2.26 1.49 5.43
C ASP A 194 -3.61 1.97 4.87
N ASN A 195 -3.57 2.91 3.93
CA ASN A 195 -4.75 3.37 3.21
C ASN A 195 -5.38 2.25 2.35
N ASP A 196 -4.61 1.28 1.86
CA ASP A 196 -5.17 0.16 1.09
C ASP A 196 -5.97 -0.77 1.99
N ILE A 197 -5.39 -1.10 3.16
CA ILE A 197 -6.04 -1.99 4.13
C ILE A 197 -7.25 -1.33 4.76
N THR A 198 -7.16 -0.06 5.12
CA THR A 198 -8.31 0.68 5.65
C THR A 198 -9.39 0.87 4.59
N ALA A 199 -9.05 1.11 3.31
CA ALA A 199 -10.05 1.16 2.24
C ALA A 199 -10.84 -0.15 2.12
N ALA A 200 -10.14 -1.29 2.16
CA ALA A 200 -10.77 -2.59 2.14
C ALA A 200 -11.71 -2.81 3.35
N ARG A 201 -11.27 -2.40 4.55
CA ARG A 201 -12.09 -2.51 5.78
C ARG A 201 -13.34 -1.66 5.72
N ASP A 202 -13.23 -0.43 5.26
CA ASP A 202 -14.36 0.50 5.14
C ASP A 202 -15.41 -0.02 4.15
N CYS A 203 -14.97 -0.78 3.14
CA CYS A 203 -15.87 -1.49 2.22
C CYS A 203 -16.39 -2.83 2.74
N GLY A 204 -15.88 -3.33 3.88
CA GLY A 204 -16.22 -4.66 4.40
C GLY A 204 -15.68 -5.81 3.55
N ILE A 205 -14.55 -5.60 2.85
CA ILE A 205 -13.93 -6.57 1.94
C ILE A 205 -12.58 -7.04 2.49
N ARG A 206 -12.02 -8.10 1.90
CA ARG A 206 -10.76 -8.70 2.38
C ARG A 206 -9.56 -7.84 1.93
N GLY A 207 -8.98 -7.08 2.85
CA GLY A 207 -7.71 -6.38 2.62
C GLY A 207 -6.52 -7.31 2.89
N ILE A 208 -5.60 -7.44 1.94
CA ILE A 208 -4.40 -8.29 2.06
C ILE A 208 -3.16 -7.46 1.77
N ARG A 209 -2.20 -7.49 2.70
CA ARG A 209 -0.99 -6.67 2.67
C ARG A 209 0.10 -7.27 1.80
N ILE A 210 0.73 -6.43 0.99
CA ILE A 210 2.00 -6.68 0.31
C ILE A 210 3.12 -5.92 1.04
N LEU A 211 4.31 -6.51 1.15
CA LEU A 211 5.46 -5.85 1.76
C LEU A 211 6.03 -4.80 0.81
N ARG A 212 6.11 -3.54 1.24
CA ARG A 212 6.90 -2.51 0.54
C ARG A 212 8.38 -2.87 0.58
N ALA A 213 9.05 -2.79 -0.56
CA ALA A 213 10.46 -3.12 -0.65
C ALA A 213 11.34 -2.21 0.23
N ALA A 214 12.35 -2.79 0.88
CA ALA A 214 13.23 -2.04 1.78
C ALA A 214 14.04 -0.94 1.06
N ASN A 215 14.24 -1.05 -0.25
CA ASN A 215 14.90 -0.06 -1.10
C ASN A 215 13.92 0.92 -1.79
N SER A 216 12.61 0.85 -1.51
CA SER A 216 11.66 1.85 -1.97
C SER A 216 12.03 3.24 -1.45
N THR A 217 11.86 4.26 -2.30
CA THR A 217 12.05 5.66 -1.90
C THR A 217 10.89 6.20 -1.07
N TYR A 218 9.74 5.48 -1.02
CA TYR A 218 8.62 5.88 -0.21
C TYR A 218 8.78 5.39 1.24
N LYS A 219 9.29 6.29 2.08
CA LYS A 219 9.58 6.05 3.50
C LYS A 219 8.70 6.91 4.42
N PRO A 220 8.46 6.48 5.68
CA PRO A 220 8.90 5.22 6.29
C PRO A 220 8.18 3.99 5.70
N LEU A 221 8.67 2.78 6.00
CA LEU A 221 7.96 1.56 5.63
C LEU A 221 6.67 1.42 6.46
N PRO A 222 5.54 1.01 5.86
CA PRO A 222 4.34 0.67 6.60
C PRO A 222 4.58 -0.51 7.56
N GLN A 223 3.82 -0.55 8.66
CA GLN A 223 3.84 -1.68 9.58
C GLN A 223 2.87 -2.76 9.09
N ALA A 224 3.35 -3.64 8.22
CA ALA A 224 2.55 -4.72 7.65
C ALA A 224 1.94 -5.62 8.75
N GLY A 225 0.61 -5.78 8.75
CA GLY A 225 -0.11 -6.54 9.78
C GLY A 225 -0.59 -5.70 10.98
N ALA A 226 -0.33 -4.38 10.98
CA ALA A 226 -0.70 -3.50 12.10
C ALA A 226 -2.20 -3.45 12.39
N PHE A 227 -3.04 -3.81 11.43
CA PHE A 227 -4.48 -3.87 11.65
C PHE A 227 -4.97 -5.30 11.97
N GLY A 228 -4.10 -6.30 11.96
CA GLY A 228 -4.45 -7.72 12.06
C GLY A 228 -4.88 -8.34 10.73
N GLU A 229 -4.59 -7.67 9.60
CA GLU A 229 -4.79 -8.19 8.26
C GLU A 229 -3.82 -9.31 7.90
N GLU A 230 -4.17 -10.06 6.86
CA GLU A 230 -3.25 -11.04 6.25
C GLU A 230 -2.10 -10.32 5.53
N VAL A 231 -0.88 -10.83 5.68
CA VAL A 231 0.31 -10.32 4.99
C VAL A 231 0.92 -11.44 4.16
N ILE A 232 1.17 -11.18 2.88
CA ILE A 232 1.77 -12.20 2.02
C ILE A 232 3.26 -12.35 2.33
N VAL A 233 3.70 -13.58 2.59
CA VAL A 233 5.12 -13.91 2.81
C VAL A 233 5.96 -13.59 1.58
N ASN A 234 7.19 -13.11 1.78
CA ASN A 234 8.18 -12.84 0.73
C ASN A 234 7.64 -11.98 -0.42
N SER A 235 6.80 -11.00 -0.09
CA SER A 235 6.07 -10.17 -1.05
C SER A 235 6.76 -8.84 -1.37
N GLU A 236 8.00 -8.67 -0.93
CA GLU A 236 8.80 -7.46 -1.16
C GLU A 236 9.43 -7.35 -2.54
N TYR A 237 9.45 -8.43 -3.32
CA TYR A 237 10.06 -8.51 -4.67
C TYR A 237 9.11 -9.06 -5.73
#